data_AF-A0A2A5Y8I7-F1
#
_entry.id   AF-A0A2A5Y8I7-F1
#
_cell.length_a   1.000
_cell.length_b   1.000
_cell.length_c   1.000
_cell.angle_alpha   90.00
_cell.angle_beta   90.00
_cell.angle_gamma   90.00
#
_symmetry.space_group_name_H-M   'P 1'
#
loop_
_entity.id
_entity.type
_entity.pdbx_description
1 polymer ?
#
loop_
_entity_poly.entity_id
_entity_poly.type
_entity_poly.pdbx_seq_one_letter_code
_entity_poly.pdbx_strand_id
1 'polypeptide(L)'
;MTATPHPVSTHFVPLSVIMADHGGDLGAYMAAHDTRDVTVTMAVEMEVAGKGGQKFFVAVAVTWNFDSAEPLEDAAAADCPTGHQLVFAWVPAHSYGTDEFGIYFEDAGIGATLQNGLIAEVIESAQVEALVADGS
;
A
#
# COMPACT_ATOMS: atom_id res chain seq x y z
N MET A 1 -32.36 14.37 -1.79
CA MET A 1 -31.80 13.05 -1.44
C MET A 1 -30.31 13.27 -1.29
N THR A 2 -29.84 13.50 -0.07
CA THR A 2 -28.43 13.65 0.24
C THR A 2 -27.81 12.26 0.21
N ALA A 3 -26.99 11.98 -0.80
CA ALA A 3 -26.09 10.83 -0.75
C ALA A 3 -25.23 11.01 0.50
N THR A 4 -25.35 10.09 1.45
CA THR A 4 -24.36 9.96 2.52
C THR A 4 -23.02 9.77 1.82
N PRO A 5 -22.00 10.62 2.05
CA PRO A 5 -20.67 10.30 1.56
C PRO A 5 -20.31 8.96 2.20
N HIS A 6 -20.11 7.93 1.37
CA HIS A 6 -19.48 6.74 1.88
C HIS A 6 -18.13 7.22 2.41
N PRO A 7 -17.76 6.95 3.68
CA PRO A 7 -16.37 7.16 4.08
C PRO A 7 -15.56 6.37 3.04
N VAL A 8 -14.76 7.06 2.25
CA VAL A 8 -13.96 6.43 1.20
C VAL A 8 -13.02 5.50 1.96
N SER A 9 -13.36 4.22 1.97
CA SER A 9 -12.65 3.21 2.75
C SER A 9 -11.83 2.38 1.79
N THR A 10 -10.52 2.46 1.92
CA THR A 10 -9.62 1.53 1.25
C THR A 10 -9.77 0.13 1.87
N HIS A 11 -9.71 -0.91 1.04
CA HIS A 11 -9.70 -2.29 1.52
C HIS A 11 -8.29 -2.65 2.01
N PHE A 12 -8.14 -2.92 3.31
CA PHE A 12 -6.89 -3.43 3.87
C PHE A 12 -6.77 -4.93 3.62
N VAL A 13 -5.67 -5.35 2.98
CA VAL A 13 -5.43 -6.76 2.65
C VAL A 13 -3.95 -7.10 2.84
N PRO A 14 -3.60 -8.19 3.54
CA PRO A 14 -2.23 -8.65 3.61
C PRO A 14 -1.72 -9.10 2.23
N LEU A 15 -0.47 -8.76 1.89
CA LEU A 15 0.19 -9.22 0.67
C LEU A 15 0.12 -10.75 0.54
N SER A 16 0.23 -11.48 1.64
CA SER A 16 0.12 -12.94 1.66
C SER A 16 -1.23 -13.45 1.14
N VAL A 17 -2.33 -12.70 1.33
CA VAL A 17 -3.66 -13.05 0.81
C VAL A 17 -3.70 -12.85 -0.71
N ILE A 18 -3.17 -11.73 -1.22
CA ILE A 18 -3.06 -11.50 -2.67
C ILE A 18 -2.20 -12.59 -3.31
N MET A 19 -1.08 -12.95 -2.68
CA MET A 19 -0.20 -14.00 -3.18
C MET A 19 -0.87 -15.37 -3.19
N ALA A 20 -1.56 -15.74 -2.11
CA ALA A 20 -2.16 -17.06 -1.96
C ALA A 20 -3.41 -17.24 -2.84
N ASP A 21 -4.28 -16.24 -2.88
CA ASP A 21 -5.62 -16.37 -3.45
C ASP A 21 -5.70 -15.81 -4.88
N HIS A 22 -4.78 -14.90 -5.24
CA HIS A 22 -4.77 -14.20 -6.54
C HIS A 22 -3.41 -14.30 -7.26
N GLY A 23 -2.43 -15.05 -6.75
CA GLY A 23 -1.14 -15.23 -7.41
C GLY A 23 -0.31 -13.94 -7.55
N GLY A 24 -0.54 -12.97 -6.66
CA GLY A 24 0.09 -11.65 -6.74
C GLY A 24 -0.67 -10.65 -7.61
N ASP A 25 -1.75 -11.04 -8.28
CA ASP A 25 -2.55 -10.13 -9.11
C ASP A 25 -3.50 -9.30 -8.23
N LEU A 26 -3.09 -8.07 -7.91
CA LEU A 26 -3.93 -7.11 -7.17
C LEU A 26 -5.19 -6.71 -7.96
N GLY A 27 -5.14 -6.71 -9.29
CA GLY A 27 -6.30 -6.44 -10.13
C GLY A 27 -7.38 -7.50 -10.01
N ALA A 28 -6.97 -8.78 -9.97
CA ALA A 28 -7.87 -9.90 -9.71
C ALA A 28 -8.51 -9.81 -8.32
N TYR A 29 -7.75 -9.40 -7.29
CA TYR A 29 -8.31 -9.13 -5.96
C TYR A 29 -9.34 -7.98 -6.01
N MET A 30 -8.98 -6.85 -6.59
CA MET A 30 -9.87 -5.70 -6.76
C MET A 30 -11.19 -6.07 -7.45
N ALA A 31 -11.11 -6.82 -8.56
CA ALA A 31 -12.27 -7.28 -9.31
C ALA A 31 -13.15 -8.27 -8.51
N ALA A 32 -12.54 -9.18 -7.74
CA ALA A 32 -13.27 -10.14 -6.91
C ALA A 32 -14.02 -9.47 -5.74
N HIS A 33 -13.53 -8.32 -5.28
CA HIS A 33 -14.06 -7.60 -4.13
C HIS A 33 -14.84 -6.32 -4.49
N ASP A 34 -15.08 -6.06 -5.78
CA ASP A 34 -15.76 -4.87 -6.30
C ASP A 34 -15.22 -3.56 -5.70
N THR A 35 -13.88 -3.45 -5.65
CA THR A 35 -13.17 -2.28 -5.12
C THR A 35 -12.11 -1.79 -6.09
N ARG A 36 -11.78 -0.51 -6.02
CA ARG A 36 -10.64 0.10 -6.72
C ARG A 36 -9.63 0.74 -5.78
N ASP A 37 -9.88 0.69 -4.47
CA ASP A 37 -9.02 1.32 -3.48
C ASP A 37 -8.60 0.25 -2.48
N VAL A 38 -7.32 -0.11 -2.53
CA VAL A 38 -6.76 -1.20 -1.73
C VAL A 38 -5.46 -0.74 -1.07
N THR A 39 -5.32 -1.04 0.21
CA THR A 39 -4.06 -0.90 0.95
C THR A 39 -3.49 -2.29 1.19
N VAL A 40 -2.40 -2.59 0.48
CA VAL A 40 -1.68 -3.85 0.63
C VAL A 40 -0.76 -3.75 1.84
N THR A 41 -0.90 -4.67 2.80
CA THR A 41 -0.13 -4.66 4.04
C THR A 41 0.84 -5.82 4.12
N MET A 42 2.00 -5.59 4.72
CA MET A 42 3.00 -6.64 4.97
C MET A 42 3.68 -6.39 6.31
N ALA A 43 3.48 -7.31 7.26
CA ALA A 43 4.26 -7.33 8.49
C ALA A 43 5.53 -8.16 8.28
N VAL A 44 6.69 -7.60 8.59
CA VAL A 44 7.99 -8.25 8.44
C VAL A 44 8.86 -8.07 9.67
N GLU A 45 9.54 -9.14 10.06
CA GLU A 45 10.57 -9.14 11.09
C GLU A 45 11.91 -9.51 10.44
N MET A 46 12.94 -8.70 10.65
CA MET A 46 14.26 -8.90 10.02
C MET A 46 15.40 -8.30 10.83
N GLU A 47 16.60 -8.84 10.64
CA GLU A 47 17.83 -8.29 11.21
C GLU A 47 18.34 -7.12 10.37
N VAL A 48 18.43 -5.94 10.98
CA VAL A 48 18.97 -4.73 10.35
C VAL A 48 20.39 -4.50 10.84
N ALA A 49 21.33 -4.36 9.90
CA ALA A 49 22.74 -4.16 10.21
C ALA A 49 22.93 -2.97 11.18
N GLY A 50 23.53 -3.24 12.34
CA GLY A 50 23.78 -2.23 13.38
C GLY A 50 22.56 -1.85 14.23
N LYS A 51 21.35 -2.36 13.94
CA LYS A 51 20.13 -2.15 14.74
C LYS A 51 19.54 -3.43 15.33
N GLY A 52 19.97 -4.61 14.87
CA GLY A 52 19.47 -5.91 15.32
C GLY A 52 18.10 -6.24 14.74
N GLY A 53 17.36 -7.16 15.37
CA GLY A 53 16.00 -7.51 14.98
C GLY A 53 15.05 -6.31 15.03
N GLN A 54 14.42 -6.01 13.90
CA GLN A 54 13.44 -4.93 13.72
C GLN A 54 12.14 -5.50 13.15
N LYS A 55 11.03 -4.81 13.44
CA LYS A 55 9.69 -5.17 12.96
C LYS A 55 9.12 -3.99 12.19
N PHE A 56 8.71 -4.24 10.96
CA PHE A 56 8.11 -3.24 10.09
C PHE A 56 6.72 -3.66 9.67
N PHE A 57 5.83 -2.69 9.58
CA PHE A 57 4.52 -2.85 8.98
C PHE A 57 4.49 -1.97 7.73
N VAL A 58 4.62 -2.61 6.58
CA VAL A 58 4.59 -1.93 5.29
C VAL A 58 3.14 -1.83 4.84
N ALA A 59 2.71 -0.64 4.43
CA ALA A 59 1.39 -0.39 3.89
C ALA A 59 1.51 0.41 2.60
N VAL A 60 1.15 -0.22 1.46
CA VAL A 60 1.14 0.42 0.15
C VAL A 60 -0.31 0.60 -0.30
N ALA A 61 -0.79 1.83 -0.29
CA ALA A 61 -2.13 2.17 -0.75
C ALA A 61 -2.14 2.42 -2.26
N VAL A 62 -2.96 1.68 -3.00
CA VAL A 62 -3.18 1.84 -4.45
C VAL A 62 -4.63 2.22 -4.67
N THR A 63 -4.87 3.46 -5.08
CA THR A 63 -6.22 4.05 -5.03
C THR A 63 -6.55 4.92 -6.25
N TRP A 64 -7.80 4.87 -6.69
CA TRP A 64 -8.36 5.73 -7.73
C TRP A 64 -9.28 6.83 -7.17
N ASN A 65 -9.83 6.66 -5.97
CA ASN A 65 -10.86 7.57 -5.43
C ASN A 65 -10.38 8.43 -4.25
N PHE A 66 -9.07 8.64 -4.14
CA PHE A 66 -8.45 9.44 -3.08
C PHE A 66 -7.64 10.58 -3.68
N ASP A 67 -7.80 11.78 -3.12
CA ASP A 67 -7.06 12.98 -3.51
C ASP A 67 -5.83 13.23 -2.61
N SER A 68 -5.68 12.48 -1.51
CA SER A 68 -4.55 12.60 -0.59
C SER A 68 -4.19 11.29 0.12
N ALA A 69 -2.92 11.19 0.52
CA ALA A 69 -2.36 10.09 1.30
C ALA A 69 -2.76 10.12 2.78
N GLU A 70 -2.98 11.30 3.37
CA GLU A 70 -3.22 11.49 4.81
C GLU A 70 -4.27 10.54 5.41
N PRO A 71 -5.50 10.40 4.87
CA PRO A 71 -6.49 9.49 5.46
C PRO A 71 -6.11 8.01 5.33
N LEU A 72 -5.30 7.65 4.34
CA LEU A 72 -4.82 6.30 4.11
C LEU A 72 -3.71 5.95 5.11
N GLU A 73 -2.81 6.92 5.35
CA GLU A 73 -1.74 6.79 6.32
C GLU A 73 -2.27 6.73 7.75
N ASP A 74 -3.23 7.57 8.13
CA ASP A 74 -3.90 7.53 9.42
C ASP A 74 -4.55 6.16 9.68
N ALA A 75 -5.22 5.61 8.66
CA ALA A 75 -5.82 4.28 8.74
C ALA A 75 -4.76 3.18 8.86
N ALA A 76 -3.65 3.27 8.12
CA ALA A 76 -2.55 2.31 8.22
C ALA A 76 -1.83 2.39 9.57
N ALA A 77 -1.68 3.59 10.14
CA ALA A 77 -1.13 3.78 11.48
C ALA A 77 -2.04 3.18 12.56
N ALA A 78 -3.37 3.29 12.40
CA ALA A 78 -4.33 2.68 13.31
C ALA A 78 -4.32 1.14 13.27
N ASP A 79 -4.06 0.54 12.11
CA ASP A 79 -3.97 -0.92 11.92
C ASP A 79 -2.55 -1.47 12.19
N CYS A 80 -1.56 -0.58 12.38
CA CYS A 80 -0.17 -0.96 12.60
C CYS A 80 -0.01 -1.80 13.89
N PRO A 81 0.49 -3.05 13.80
CA PRO A 81 0.61 -3.90 14.97
C PRO A 81 1.57 -3.34 16.01
N THR A 82 1.26 -3.55 17.29
CA THR A 82 2.12 -3.08 18.40
C THR A 82 3.56 -3.57 18.24
N GLY A 83 4.50 -2.64 18.41
CA GLY A 83 5.94 -2.92 18.29
C GLY A 83 6.46 -2.96 16.86
N HIS A 84 5.62 -2.69 15.85
CA HIS A 84 6.06 -2.49 14.47
C HIS A 84 6.22 -0.99 14.19
N GLN A 85 7.16 -0.68 13.31
CA GLN A 85 7.30 0.65 12.73
C GLN A 85 6.58 0.69 11.38
N LEU A 86 5.67 1.65 11.21
CA LEU A 86 4.95 1.85 9.96
C LEU A 86 5.91 2.33 8.86
N VAL A 87 5.78 1.73 7.68
CA VAL A 87 6.39 2.16 6.42
C VAL A 87 5.27 2.33 5.41
N PHE A 88 4.86 3.56 5.18
CA PHE A 88 3.71 3.86 4.33
C PHE A 88 4.13 4.38 2.95
N ALA A 89 3.40 3.97 1.92
CA ALA A 89 3.49 4.54 0.58
C ALA A 89 2.11 4.63 -0.07
N TRP A 90 1.94 5.59 -0.95
CA TRP A 90 0.71 5.84 -1.69
C TRP A 90 0.96 5.93 -3.19
N VAL A 91 0.14 5.20 -3.94
CA VAL A 91 0.08 5.15 -5.39
C VAL A 91 -1.28 5.74 -5.81
N PRO A 92 -1.36 7.03 -6.19
CA PRO A 92 -2.54 7.64 -6.79
C PRO A 92 -2.70 7.15 -8.23
N ALA A 93 -3.29 5.98 -8.38
CA ALA A 93 -3.41 5.31 -9.66
C ALA A 93 -4.31 6.07 -10.66
N HIS A 94 -5.21 6.94 -10.16
CA HIS A 94 -5.98 7.85 -11.01
C HIS A 94 -5.12 8.88 -11.76
N SER A 95 -3.90 9.17 -11.28
CA SER A 95 -2.98 10.12 -11.91
C SER A 95 -2.07 9.47 -12.95
N TYR A 96 -2.16 8.15 -13.19
CA TYR A 96 -1.29 7.47 -14.15
C TYR A 96 -1.37 8.09 -15.54
N GLY A 97 -0.22 8.19 -16.22
CA GLY A 97 -0.11 8.82 -17.53
C GLY A 97 -0.08 10.36 -17.52
N THR A 98 -0.15 10.98 -16.33
CA THR A 98 0.03 12.42 -16.15
C THR A 98 1.39 12.74 -15.52
N ASP A 99 1.81 14.00 -15.60
CA ASP A 99 3.03 14.50 -14.94
C ASP A 99 2.94 14.49 -13.40
N GLU A 100 1.74 14.27 -12.85
CA GLU A 100 1.46 14.18 -11.41
C GLU A 100 1.55 12.74 -10.90
N PHE A 101 1.80 11.75 -11.76
CA PHE A 101 1.97 10.37 -11.31
C PHE A 101 3.31 10.15 -10.59
N GLY A 102 3.23 9.59 -9.39
CA GLY A 102 4.40 9.17 -8.61
C GLY A 102 4.00 8.29 -7.44
N ILE A 103 4.98 7.65 -6.81
CA ILE A 103 4.77 6.94 -5.55
C ILE A 103 5.18 7.88 -4.42
N TYR A 104 4.25 8.19 -3.54
CA TYR A 104 4.43 9.15 -2.45
C TYR A 104 4.68 8.41 -1.14
N PHE A 105 5.71 8.80 -0.41
CA PHE A 105 6.00 8.29 0.93
C PHE A 105 6.80 9.32 1.71
N GLU A 106 6.57 9.36 3.02
CA GLU A 106 7.39 10.14 3.95
C GLU A 106 8.55 9.30 4.49
N ASP A 107 9.63 9.95 4.94
CA ASP A 107 10.77 9.24 5.54
C ASP A 107 10.35 8.57 6.85
N ALA A 108 10.38 7.25 6.87
CA ALA A 108 10.05 6.47 8.05
C ALA A 108 11.18 6.51 9.11
N GLY A 109 12.34 7.09 8.81
CA GLY A 109 13.49 7.14 9.74
C GLY A 109 14.30 5.84 9.80
N ILE A 110 14.08 4.93 8.86
CA ILE A 110 14.76 3.62 8.78
C ILE A 110 15.93 3.60 7.78
N GLY A 111 16.07 4.68 7.02
CA GLY A 111 17.05 4.83 5.95
C GLY A 111 16.45 4.49 4.59
N ALA A 112 16.72 5.35 3.60
CA ALA A 112 16.10 5.30 2.28
C ALA A 112 16.25 3.93 1.58
N THR A 113 17.41 3.28 1.70
CA THR A 113 17.63 1.96 1.06
C THR A 113 16.69 0.89 1.60
N LEU A 114 16.51 0.83 2.92
CA LEU A 114 15.64 -0.16 3.53
C LEU A 114 14.16 0.16 3.25
N GLN A 115 13.77 1.43 3.39
CA GLN A 115 12.41 1.87 3.09
C GLN A 115 12.02 1.59 1.63
N ASN A 116 12.87 1.99 0.68
CA ASN A 116 12.60 1.76 -0.75
C ASN A 116 12.51 0.26 -1.05
N GLY A 117 13.38 -0.57 -0.46
CA GLY A 117 13.33 -2.02 -0.63
C GLY A 117 12.04 -2.64 -0.11
N LEU A 118 11.58 -2.23 1.08
CA LEU A 118 10.33 -2.72 1.67
C LEU A 118 9.09 -2.33 0.84
N ILE A 119 9.05 -1.10 0.33
CA ILE A 119 7.96 -0.64 -0.53
C ILE A 119 8.00 -1.34 -1.90
N ALA A 120 9.19 -1.46 -2.50
CA ALA A 120 9.38 -2.13 -3.79
C ALA A 120 8.93 -3.60 -3.74
N GLU A 121 9.25 -4.32 -2.67
CA GLU A 121 8.80 -5.71 -2.47
C GLU A 121 7.28 -5.86 -2.60
N VAL A 122 6.51 -4.95 -1.99
CA VAL A 122 5.04 -4.97 -2.05
C VAL A 122 4.56 -4.62 -3.45
N ILE A 123 5.15 -3.60 -4.10
CA ILE A 123 4.80 -3.17 -5.45
C ILE A 123 5.02 -4.30 -6.47
N GLU A 124 6.19 -4.94 -6.41
CA GLU A 124 6.57 -6.03 -7.30
C GLU A 124 5.72 -7.28 -7.05
N SER A 125 5.57 -7.70 -5.79
CA SER A 125 4.84 -8.92 -5.44
C SER A 125 3.34 -8.81 -5.72
N ALA A 126 2.74 -7.64 -5.51
CA ALA A 126 1.32 -7.39 -5.80
C ALA A 126 1.07 -6.90 -7.24
N GLN A 127 2.06 -6.95 -8.12
CA GLN A 127 1.96 -6.56 -9.54
C GLN A 127 1.32 -5.17 -9.75
N VAL A 128 1.61 -4.23 -8.84
CA VAL A 128 0.97 -2.91 -8.82
C VAL A 128 1.25 -2.13 -10.11
N GLU A 129 2.46 -2.23 -10.65
CA GLU A 129 2.83 -1.52 -11.88
C GLU A 129 2.00 -1.99 -13.08
N ALA A 130 1.79 -3.30 -13.22
CA ALA A 130 0.97 -3.88 -14.29
C ALA A 130 -0.50 -3.45 -14.13
N LEU A 131 -1.03 -3.53 -12.92
CA LEU A 131 -2.39 -3.10 -12.61
C LEU A 131 -2.64 -1.63 -12.99
N VAL A 132 -1.74 -0.73 -12.60
CA VAL A 132 -1.93 0.71 -12.86
C VAL A 132 -1.80 1.00 -14.36
N ALA A 133 -0.91 0.31 -15.07
CA ALA A 133 -0.76 0.42 -16.52
C ALA A 133 -1.99 -0.10 -17.28
N ASP A 134 -2.62 -1.19 -16.81
CA ASP A 134 -3.80 -1.80 -17.44
C ASP A 134 -5.13 -1.13 -17.05
N GLY A 135 -5.18 -0.48 -15.88
CA GLY A 135 -6.37 0.15 -15.30
C GLY A 135 -6.62 1.60 -15.72
N SER A 136 -5.86 2.09 -16.71
CA SER A 136 -5.92 3.45 -17.27
C SER A 136 -6.83 3.57 -18.50
#